data_AF-A0A091JX67-F1
#
_entry.id   AF-A0A091JX67-F1
#
_cell.length_a   1.000
_cell.length_b   1.000
_cell.length_c   1.000
_cell.angle_alpha   90.00
_cell.angle_beta   90.00
_cell.angle_gamma   90.00
#
_symmetry.space_group_name_H-M   'P 1'
#
loop_
_entity.id
_entity.type
_entity.pdbx_description
1 polymer ?
#
loop_
_entity_poly.entity_id
_entity_poly.type
_entity_poly.pdbx_seq_one_letter_code
_entity_poly.pdbx_strand_id
1 'polypeptide(L)'
;REERIRKEEEEEKRRKEEAAASMAQKLEALLKEKEKEVLQLQEEAQTFITPENLEERIEECLNNPRNHNFAIDRDGRVVRRTVLS
;
A
#
# COMPACT_ATOMS: atom_id res chain seq x y z
N ARG A 1 2.49 11.82 52.84
CA ARG A 1 1.44 12.20 51.84
C ARG A 1 2.09 12.85 50.62
N GLU A 2 2.99 13.81 50.83
CA GLU A 2 3.69 14.54 49.75
C GLU A 2 4.68 13.68 48.94
N GLU A 3 5.47 12.81 49.59
CA GLU A 3 6.36 11.88 48.86
C GLU A 3 5.62 10.93 47.92
N ARG A 4 4.40 10.52 48.30
CA ARG A 4 3.56 9.66 47.45
C ARG A 4 3.10 10.41 46.20
N ILE A 5 2.66 11.65 46.37
CA ILE A 5 2.22 12.51 45.26
C ILE A 5 3.36 12.76 44.28
N ARG A 6 4.57 13.06 44.79
CA ARG A 6 5.74 13.30 43.92
C ARG A 6 6.13 12.06 43.09
N LYS A 7 6.07 10.86 43.68
CA LYS A 7 6.32 9.60 42.94
C LYS A 7 5.26 9.34 41.88
N GLU A 8 3.98 9.59 42.20
CA GLU A 8 2.87 9.46 41.25
C GLU A 8 3.02 10.44 40.08
N GLU A 9 3.46 11.68 40.34
CA GLU A 9 3.72 12.69 39.29
C GLU A 9 4.90 12.30 38.38
N GLU A 10 5.99 11.78 38.94
CA GLU A 10 7.14 11.28 38.16
C GLU A 10 6.76 10.07 37.29
N GLU A 11 5.96 9.13 37.82
CA GLU A 11 5.45 7.99 37.05
C GLU A 11 4.48 8.41 35.95
N GLU A 12 3.55 9.32 36.23
CA GLU A 12 2.62 9.86 35.23
C GLU A 12 3.34 10.64 34.15
N LYS A 13 4.39 11.40 34.50
CA LYS A 13 5.23 12.08 33.52
C LYS A 13 5.93 11.07 32.61
N ARG A 14 6.53 10.01 33.18
CA ARG A 14 7.20 8.96 32.41
C ARG A 14 6.23 8.25 31.46
N ARG A 15 5.03 7.91 31.93
CA ARG A 15 3.98 7.29 31.09
C ARG A 15 3.57 8.19 29.93
N LYS A 16 3.44 9.49 30.15
CA LYS A 16 3.11 10.45 29.09
C LYS A 16 4.23 10.56 28.06
N GLU A 17 5.48 10.57 28.49
CA GLU A 17 6.65 10.58 27.61
C GLU A 17 6.73 9.31 26.76
N GLU A 18 6.55 8.14 27.38
CA GLU A 18 6.51 6.84 26.67
C GLU A 18 5.35 6.77 25.66
N ALA A 19 4.16 7.25 26.04
CA ALA A 19 3.00 7.30 25.14
C ALA A 19 3.24 8.24 23.96
N ALA A 20 3.83 9.42 24.21
CA ALA A 20 4.18 10.38 23.15
C ALA A 20 5.21 9.80 22.18
N ALA A 21 6.25 9.13 22.70
CA ALA A 21 7.25 8.46 21.89
C ALA A 21 6.63 7.34 21.02
N SER A 22 5.76 6.51 21.60
CA SER A 22 5.06 5.47 20.84
C SER A 22 4.15 6.04 19.75
N MET A 23 3.42 7.13 20.04
CA MET A 23 2.59 7.80 19.04
C MET A 23 3.43 8.37 17.90
N ALA A 24 4.56 9.01 18.22
CA ALA A 24 5.48 9.54 17.21
C ALA A 24 6.01 8.43 16.28
N GLN A 25 6.41 7.29 16.84
CA GLN A 25 6.87 6.14 16.05
C GLN A 25 5.79 5.58 15.13
N LYS A 26 4.54 5.46 15.62
CA LYS A 26 3.41 5.01 14.80
C LYS A 26 3.11 5.96 13.65
N LEU A 27 3.15 7.27 13.93
CA LEU A 27 2.93 8.29 12.91
C LEU A 27 4.04 8.26 11.85
N GLU A 28 5.30 8.12 12.26
CA GLU A 28 6.41 7.99 11.33
C GLU A 28 6.29 6.75 10.43
N ALA A 29 5.90 5.61 11.00
CA ALA A 29 5.67 4.39 10.24
C ALA A 29 4.54 4.57 9.21
N LEU A 30 3.43 5.20 9.60
CA LEU A 30 2.31 5.48 8.72
C LEU A 30 2.71 6.46 7.60
N LEU A 31 3.48 7.49 7.91
CA LEU A 31 3.98 8.45 6.91
C LEU A 31 4.85 7.74 5.86
N LYS A 32 5.77 6.87 6.30
CA LYS A 32 6.62 6.08 5.39
C LYS A 32 5.81 5.14 4.50
N GLU A 33 4.78 4.50 5.05
CA GLU A 33 3.88 3.64 4.27
C GLU A 33 3.13 4.44 3.20
N LYS A 34 2.58 5.61 3.57
CA LYS A 34 1.87 6.49 2.65
C LYS A 34 2.77 7.07 1.58
N GLU A 35 4.00 7.42 1.92
CA GLU A 35 5.00 7.88 0.95
C GLU A 35 5.30 6.80 -0.10
N LYS A 36 5.46 5.54 0.34
CA LYS A 36 5.63 4.41 -0.58
C LYS A 36 4.42 4.22 -1.50
N GLU A 37 3.20 4.32 -0.97
CA GLU A 37 1.97 4.22 -1.76
C GLU A 37 1.90 5.32 -2.82
N VAL A 38 2.24 6.57 -2.47
CA VAL A 38 2.29 7.69 -3.42
C VAL A 38 3.32 7.45 -4.52
N LEU A 39 4.51 6.94 -4.19
CA LEU A 39 5.53 6.63 -5.19
C LEU A 39 5.06 5.53 -6.16
N GLN A 40 4.42 4.47 -5.65
CA GLN A 40 3.84 3.42 -6.50
C GLN A 40 2.78 3.98 -7.46
N LEU A 41 1.89 4.83 -6.96
CA LEU A 41 0.88 5.47 -7.79
C LEU A 41 1.47 6.41 -8.84
N GLN A 42 2.58 7.09 -8.54
CA GLN A 42 3.30 7.91 -9.53
C GLN A 42 3.90 7.07 -10.65
N GLU A 43 4.42 5.89 -10.35
CA GLU A 43 4.90 4.95 -11.35
C GLU A 43 3.76 4.41 -12.21
N GLU A 44 2.66 3.98 -11.59
CA GLU A 44 1.48 3.47 -12.31
C GLU A 44 0.83 4.54 -13.20
N ALA A 45 0.79 5.79 -12.74
CA ALA A 45 0.20 6.91 -13.48
C ALA A 45 0.89 7.19 -14.83
N GLN A 46 2.16 6.81 -14.99
CA GLN A 46 2.86 6.93 -16.28
C GLN A 46 2.26 6.03 -17.36
N THR A 47 1.53 4.98 -16.97
CA THR A 47 0.90 4.04 -17.91
C THR A 47 -0.53 4.44 -18.28
N PHE A 48 -1.05 5.52 -17.70
CA PHE A 48 -2.42 5.96 -17.98
C PHE A 48 -2.61 6.42 -19.42
N ILE A 49 -3.83 6.20 -19.91
CA ILE A 49 -4.23 6.66 -21.23
C ILE A 49 -4.54 8.15 -21.14
N THR A 50 -3.84 8.95 -21.93
CA THR A 50 -4.03 10.38 -22.09
C THR A 50 -4.49 10.67 -23.53
N PRO A 51 -5.05 11.85 -23.83
CA PRO A 51 -5.47 12.18 -25.20
C PRO A 51 -4.34 12.04 -26.23
N GLU A 52 -3.09 12.25 -25.82
CA GLU A 52 -1.92 12.19 -26.69
C GLU A 52 -1.49 10.76 -27.04
N ASN A 53 -1.70 9.79 -26.15
CA ASN A 53 -1.31 8.39 -26.36
C ASN A 53 -2.49 7.47 -26.75
N LEU A 54 -3.69 8.04 -26.92
CA LEU A 54 -4.94 7.30 -27.11
C LEU A 54 -4.92 6.39 -28.34
N GLU A 55 -4.52 6.92 -29.51
CA GLU A 55 -4.52 6.16 -30.76
C GLU A 55 -3.53 4.98 -30.71
N GLU A 56 -2.32 5.22 -30.23
CA GLU A 56 -1.29 4.18 -30.04
C GLU A 56 -1.77 3.07 -29.11
N ARG A 57 -2.41 3.43 -27.98
CA ARG A 57 -2.95 2.46 -27.02
C ARG A 57 -4.09 1.62 -27.59
N ILE A 58 -4.94 2.20 -28.44
CA ILE A 58 -6.01 1.47 -29.14
C ILE A 58 -5.40 0.41 -30.06
N GLU A 59 -4.42 0.78 -30.90
CA GLU A 59 -3.75 -0.16 -31.81
C GLU A 59 -3.01 -1.27 -31.04
N GLU A 60 -2.31 -0.93 -29.96
CA GLU A 60 -1.63 -1.90 -29.09
C GLU A 60 -2.62 -2.95 -28.54
N CYS A 61 -3.77 -2.50 -28.04
CA CYS A 61 -4.79 -3.37 -27.45
C CYS A 61 -5.48 -4.27 -28.49
N LEU A 62 -5.69 -3.77 -29.71
CA LEU A 62 -6.24 -4.58 -30.81
C LEU A 62 -5.28 -5.69 -31.26
N ASN A 63 -3.98 -5.40 -31.24
CA ASN A 63 -2.94 -6.36 -31.63
C ASN A 63 -2.57 -7.36 -30.52
N ASN A 64 -2.89 -7.07 -29.25
CA ASN A 64 -2.50 -7.90 -28.10
C ASN A 64 -3.71 -8.25 -27.20
N PRO A 65 -4.57 -9.20 -27.61
CA PRO A 65 -5.70 -9.62 -26.81
C PRO A 65 -5.24 -10.32 -25.52
N ARG A 66 -5.61 -9.75 -24.37
CA ARG A 66 -5.32 -10.37 -23.06
C ARG A 66 -6.39 -11.36 -22.65
N ASN A 67 -5.97 -12.59 -22.37
CA ASN A 67 -6.86 -13.65 -21.87
C ASN A 67 -6.80 -13.73 -20.34
N HIS A 68 -7.91 -13.39 -19.69
CA HIS A 68 -8.06 -13.47 -18.24
C HIS A 68 -8.69 -14.81 -17.77
N ASN A 69 -8.97 -15.74 -18.67
CA ASN A 69 -9.54 -17.04 -18.32
C ASN A 69 -8.51 -17.91 -17.60
N PHE A 70 -8.90 -18.42 -16.44
CA PHE A 70 -8.17 -19.45 -15.70
C PHE A 70 -9.15 -20.41 -15.04
N ALA A 71 -8.74 -21.64 -14.86
CA ALA A 71 -9.47 -22.64 -14.08
C ALA A 71 -8.80 -22.81 -12.71
N ILE A 72 -9.58 -23.28 -11.73
CA ILE A 72 -9.07 -23.64 -10.40
C ILE A 72 -9.47 -25.10 -10.15
N ASP A 73 -8.52 -25.94 -9.73
CA ASP A 73 -8.79 -27.33 -9.37
C ASP A 73 -9.32 -27.46 -7.93
N ARG A 74 -9.64 -28.69 -7.51
CA ARG A 74 -10.16 -28.97 -6.16
C ARG A 74 -9.13 -28.69 -5.05
N ASP A 75 -7.84 -28.65 -5.39
CA ASP A 75 -6.73 -28.34 -4.49
C ASP A 75 -6.42 -26.83 -4.48
N GLY A 76 -7.20 -26.01 -5.18
CA GLY A 76 -7.04 -24.56 -5.26
C GLY A 76 -5.93 -24.09 -6.22
N ARG A 77 -5.39 -24.97 -7.06
CA ARG A 77 -4.32 -24.62 -8.01
C ARG A 77 -4.91 -23.96 -9.24
N VAL A 78 -4.28 -22.86 -9.67
CA VAL A 78 -4.69 -22.09 -10.85
C VAL A 78 -4.08 -22.71 -12.10
N VAL A 79 -4.92 -23.12 -13.05
CA VAL A 79 -4.52 -23.62 -14.37
C VAL A 79 -4.91 -22.58 -15.43
N ARG A 80 -3.90 -21.95 -16.06
CA ARG A 80 -4.11 -21.03 -17.19
C ARG A 80 -3.91 -21.80 -18.49
N ARG A 81 -4.97 -21.95 -19.29
CA ARG A 81 -4.85 -22.44 -20.68
C ARG A 81 -4.61 -21.23 -21.57
N THR A 82 -3.36 -20.95 -21.88
CA THR A 82 -3.00 -19.99 -22.95
C THR A 82 -3.25 -20.67 -24.30
N VAL A 83 -4.44 -20.46 -24.86
CA VAL A 83 -4.64 -20.58 -26.31
C VAL A 83 -4.64 -19.16 -26.86
N LEU A 84 -3.51 -18.76 -27.44
CA LEU A 84 -3.41 -17.59 -28.32
C LEU A 84 -3.51 -18.16 -29.74
N SER A 85 -4.59 -17.84 -30.44
CA SER A 85 -4.70 -18.03 -31.89
C SER A 85 -4.61 -16.67 -32.58
#